data_AF-A0A6B3F443-F1
#
_entry.id   AF-A0A6B3F443-F1
#
_cell.length_a   1.000
_cell.length_b   1.000
_cell.length_c   1.000
_cell.angle_alpha   90.00
_cell.angle_beta   90.00
_cell.angle_gamma   90.00
#
_symmetry.space_group_name_H-M   'P 1'
#
loop_
_entity.id
_entity.type
_entity.pdbx_description
1 polymer ?
#
loop_
_entity_poly.entity_id
_entity_poly.type
_entity_poly.pdbx_seq_one_letter_code
_entity_poly.pdbx_strand_id
1 'polypeptide(L)'
;AADDPAIWVNPGDPAKSAVVATDKKGALEVYDLAGKRLQRISGDYGNNVDVRDDIVVSADDEAEDGDGAMHIYRIDPATRQLTHLKDVATEVTAHGICMYRSPSTGKLYAYPNSPSGRLEQWEL
;
A
#
# COMPACT_ATOMS: atom_id res chain seq x y z
N ALA A 1 -3.96 0.54 15.25
CA ALA A 1 -4.49 -0.82 15.41
C ALA A 1 -4.37 -1.48 14.04
N ALA A 2 -4.19 -2.79 13.97
CA ALA A 2 -4.11 -3.48 12.69
C ALA A 2 -5.46 -3.41 11.94
N ASP A 3 -5.42 -3.25 10.62
CA ASP A 3 -6.63 -3.21 9.79
C ASP A 3 -6.52 -4.09 8.54
N ASP A 4 -5.60 -3.79 7.62
CA ASP A 4 -5.57 -4.43 6.30
C ASP A 4 -4.18 -4.99 5.95
N PRO A 5 -4.10 -6.26 5.52
CA PRO A 5 -2.87 -6.87 5.04
C PRO A 5 -2.83 -7.05 3.51
N ALA A 6 -1.65 -6.88 2.93
CA ALA A 6 -1.30 -7.30 1.58
C ALA A 6 -0.11 -8.28 1.61
N ILE A 7 -0.18 -9.35 0.81
CA ILE A 7 0.91 -10.34 0.72
C ILE A 7 1.76 -10.03 -0.51
N TRP A 8 3.01 -9.67 -0.28
CA TRP A 8 4.01 -9.57 -1.33
C TRP A 8 4.73 -10.91 -1.49
N VAL A 9 4.58 -11.54 -2.66
CA VAL A 9 5.27 -12.79 -2.99
C VAL A 9 6.64 -12.48 -3.57
N ASN A 10 7.69 -12.96 -2.91
CA ASN A 10 9.06 -12.75 -3.39
C ASN A 10 9.33 -13.60 -4.64
N PRO A 11 9.68 -12.99 -5.79
CA PRO A 11 9.85 -13.72 -7.04
C PRO A 11 11.10 -14.59 -7.07
N GLY A 12 12.12 -14.29 -6.25
CA GLY A 12 13.35 -15.06 -6.17
C GLY A 12 13.31 -16.22 -5.17
N ASP A 13 12.49 -16.09 -4.12
CA ASP A 13 12.37 -17.10 -3.07
C ASP A 13 11.03 -16.92 -2.31
N PRO A 14 9.99 -17.71 -2.61
CA PRO A 14 8.67 -17.57 -1.97
C PRO A 14 8.69 -17.70 -0.45
N ALA A 15 9.67 -18.37 0.15
CA ALA A 15 9.81 -18.45 1.61
C ALA A 15 10.25 -17.11 2.23
N LYS A 16 10.79 -16.19 1.42
CA LYS A 16 11.12 -14.80 1.76
C LYS A 16 10.05 -13.81 1.33
N SER A 17 8.81 -14.26 1.15
CA SER A 17 7.66 -13.35 0.98
C SER A 17 7.42 -12.53 2.26
N ALA A 18 6.63 -11.47 2.13
CA ALA A 18 6.35 -10.55 3.22
C ALA A 18 4.86 -10.22 3.29
N VAL A 19 4.38 -9.91 4.50
CA VAL A 19 3.08 -9.29 4.73
C VAL A 19 3.34 -7.81 4.95
N VAL A 20 2.72 -6.97 4.13
CA VAL A 20 2.63 -5.52 4.35
C VAL A 20 1.29 -5.28 5.04
N ALA A 21 1.25 -4.50 6.12
CA ALA A 21 0.02 -4.27 6.86
C ALA A 21 -0.08 -2.84 7.37
N THR A 22 -1.30 -2.31 7.39
CA THR A 22 -1.60 -1.00 7.96
C THR A 22 -1.82 -1.09 9.47
N ASP A 23 -1.26 -0.12 10.17
CA ASP A 23 -1.55 0.22 11.56
C ASP A 23 -2.23 1.60 11.55
N LYS A 24 -3.57 1.61 11.68
CA LYS A 24 -4.43 2.81 11.74
C LYS A 24 -4.11 3.81 12.87
N LYS A 25 -3.06 3.55 13.64
CA LYS A 25 -2.51 4.52 14.59
C LYS A 25 -1.24 5.21 14.05
N GLY A 26 -1.08 5.24 12.72
CA GLY A 26 0.00 5.98 12.05
C GLY A 26 1.24 5.15 11.75
N ALA A 27 1.08 3.91 11.27
CA ALA A 27 2.20 3.25 10.59
C ALA A 27 1.81 2.29 9.46
N LEU A 28 2.75 2.13 8.52
CA LEU A 28 2.83 0.99 7.62
C LEU A 28 3.91 0.02 8.11
N GLU A 29 3.59 -1.26 8.19
CA GLU A 29 4.49 -2.27 8.73
C GLU A 29 4.73 -3.40 7.75
N VAL A 30 5.92 -3.99 7.83
CA VAL A 30 6.29 -5.19 7.07
C VAL A 30 6.66 -6.30 8.03
N TYR A 31 6.15 -7.49 7.75
CA TYR A 31 6.37 -8.71 8.52
C TYR A 31 6.89 -9.83 7.62
N ASP A 32 7.70 -10.73 8.18
CA ASP A 32 7.95 -12.02 7.53
C ASP A 32 6.78 -13.00 7.74
N LEU A 33 6.82 -14.14 7.04
CA LEU A 33 5.77 -15.16 7.12
C LEU A 33 5.67 -15.85 8.49
N ALA A 34 6.63 -15.66 9.38
CA ALA A 34 6.58 -16.13 10.77
C ALA A 34 5.98 -15.08 11.73
N GLY A 35 5.59 -13.91 11.21
CA GLY A 35 5.01 -12.81 11.98
C GLY A 35 6.04 -11.91 12.66
N LYS A 36 7.33 -12.04 12.36
CA LYS A 36 8.35 -11.11 12.87
C LYS A 36 8.31 -9.82 12.06
N ARG A 37 8.16 -8.69 12.75
CA ARG A 37 8.25 -7.38 12.12
C ARG A 37 9.65 -7.13 11.56
N LEU A 38 9.73 -6.80 10.28
CA LEU A 38 10.92 -6.45 9.54
C LEU A 38 11.12 -4.93 9.46
N GLN A 39 10.03 -4.18 9.37
CA GLN A 39 10.05 -2.72 9.25
C GLN A 39 8.79 -2.11 9.86
N ARG A 40 8.93 -0.88 10.38
CA ARG A 40 7.83 0.02 10.71
C ARG A 40 8.15 1.39 10.13
N ILE A 41 7.25 1.92 9.31
CA ILE A 41 7.28 3.29 8.79
C ILE A 41 6.21 4.05 9.57
N SER A 42 6.63 5.00 10.40
CA SER A 42 5.68 5.82 11.18
C SER A 42 5.27 7.06 10.40
N GLY A 43 4.07 7.57 10.65
CA GLY A 43 3.53 8.74 9.96
C GLY A 43 2.78 8.44 8.66
N ASP A 44 2.60 7.16 8.33
CA ASP A 44 1.62 6.70 7.33
C ASP A 44 0.37 6.29 8.11
N TYR A 45 -0.73 7.06 7.97
CA TYR A 45 -2.01 6.78 8.64
C TYR A 45 -2.94 5.96 7.73
N GLY A 46 -2.35 5.29 6.74
CA GLY A 46 -3.00 4.46 5.78
C GLY A 46 -4.00 3.49 6.39
N ASN A 47 -5.16 3.43 5.78
CA ASN A 47 -6.27 2.60 6.18
C ASN A 47 -6.18 1.23 5.51
N ASN A 48 -6.14 1.19 4.17
CA ASN A 48 -5.91 -0.04 3.40
C ASN A 48 -4.59 0.01 2.63
N VAL A 49 -4.09 -1.18 2.26
CA VAL A 49 -2.86 -1.35 1.48
C VAL A 49 -3.04 -2.45 0.43
N ASP A 50 -2.47 -2.26 -0.75
CA ASP A 50 -2.35 -3.34 -1.74
C ASP A 50 -0.95 -3.37 -2.36
N VAL A 51 -0.61 -4.50 -2.97
CA VAL A 51 0.69 -4.74 -3.60
C VAL A 51 0.53 -5.37 -4.98
N ARG A 52 1.25 -4.85 -5.97
CA ARG A 52 1.41 -5.49 -7.28
C ARG A 52 2.87 -5.41 -7.69
N ASP A 53 3.43 -6.56 -8.06
CA ASP A 53 4.85 -6.71 -8.37
C ASP A 53 5.73 -6.22 -7.20
N ASP A 54 6.53 -5.19 -7.41
CA ASP A 54 7.36 -4.55 -6.39
C ASP A 54 6.76 -3.23 -5.87
N ILE A 55 5.55 -2.86 -6.28
CA ILE A 55 4.87 -1.61 -5.90
C ILE A 55 3.84 -1.88 -4.81
N VAL A 56 3.92 -1.09 -3.75
CA VAL A 56 2.99 -1.08 -2.62
C VAL A 56 2.32 0.28 -2.57
N VAL A 57 1.00 0.31 -2.35
CA VAL A 57 0.24 1.54 -2.20
C VAL A 57 -0.61 1.46 -0.94
N SER A 58 -0.44 2.40 -0.03
CA SER A 58 -1.37 2.65 1.08
C SER A 58 -2.27 3.84 0.75
N ALA A 59 -3.51 3.78 1.20
CA ALA A 59 -4.47 4.89 1.09
C ALA A 59 -4.68 5.51 2.47
N ASP A 60 -4.38 6.80 2.58
CA ASP A 60 -4.44 7.60 3.81
C ASP A 60 -5.63 8.58 3.75
N ASP A 61 -6.57 8.41 4.68
CA ASP A 61 -7.74 9.27 4.87
C ASP A 61 -7.55 10.36 5.94
N GLU A 62 -6.34 10.47 6.50
CA GLU A 62 -5.90 11.51 7.44
C GLU A 62 -4.82 12.44 6.84
N ALA A 63 -4.60 12.41 5.53
CA ALA A 63 -3.61 13.23 4.85
C ALA A 63 -3.77 14.74 5.16
N GLU A 64 -2.69 15.40 5.59
CA GLU A 64 -2.72 16.80 6.06
C GLU A 64 -3.19 17.80 5.00
N ASP A 65 -2.93 17.50 3.71
CA ASP A 65 -3.24 18.36 2.56
C ASP A 65 -4.24 17.68 1.59
N GLY A 66 -5.55 17.77 1.87
CA GLY A 66 -6.59 17.40 0.90
C GLY A 66 -7.72 16.54 1.47
N ASP A 67 -8.48 15.88 0.58
CA ASP A 67 -9.52 14.93 0.98
C ASP A 67 -8.92 13.57 1.40
N GLY A 68 -7.76 13.19 0.84
CA GLY A 68 -6.96 11.99 1.16
C GLY A 68 -5.70 11.89 0.28
N ALA A 69 -4.87 10.87 0.48
CA ALA A 69 -3.68 10.61 -0.33
C ALA A 69 -3.40 9.11 -0.55
N MET A 70 -2.68 8.80 -1.62
CA MET A 70 -2.00 7.52 -1.79
C MET A 70 -0.51 7.69 -1.53
N HIS A 71 0.04 6.86 -0.64
CA HIS A 71 1.49 6.76 -0.44
C HIS A 71 2.02 5.57 -1.24
N ILE A 72 2.98 5.82 -2.13
CA ILE A 72 3.52 4.83 -3.04
C ILE A 72 4.91 4.43 -2.58
N TYR A 73 5.11 3.14 -2.40
CA TYR A 73 6.37 2.54 -1.98
C TYR A 73 6.84 1.49 -2.98
N ARG A 74 8.13 1.17 -2.91
CA ARG A 74 8.73 -0.02 -3.53
C ARG A 74 9.26 -0.96 -2.48
N ILE A 75 9.00 -2.26 -2.62
CA ILE A 75 9.59 -3.29 -1.77
C ILE A 75 10.90 -3.82 -2.38
N ASP A 76 11.98 -3.79 -1.60
CA ASP A 76 13.25 -4.39 -1.98
C ASP A 76 13.21 -5.92 -1.75
N PRO A 77 13.50 -6.76 -2.75
CA PRO A 77 13.32 -8.20 -2.64
C PRO A 77 14.38 -8.91 -1.78
N ALA A 78 15.51 -8.28 -1.48
CA ALA A 78 16.56 -8.86 -0.64
C ALA A 78 16.28 -8.60 0.84
N THR A 79 15.85 -7.38 1.17
CA THR A 79 15.64 -6.92 2.54
C THR A 79 14.18 -7.03 2.98
N ARG A 80 13.24 -7.00 2.03
CA ARG A 80 11.79 -6.83 2.22
C ARG A 80 11.41 -5.49 2.84
N GLN A 81 12.28 -4.50 2.74
CA GLN A 81 11.98 -3.16 3.22
C GLN A 81 11.34 -2.32 2.12
N LEU A 82 10.37 -1.50 2.51
CA LEU A 82 9.74 -0.49 1.69
C LEU A 82 10.59 0.77 1.64
N THR A 83 10.73 1.32 0.45
CA THR A 83 11.27 2.65 0.18
C THR A 83 10.15 3.52 -0.35
N HIS A 84 9.93 4.68 0.28
CA HIS A 84 8.95 5.67 -0.19
C HIS A 84 9.37 6.22 -1.56
N LEU A 85 8.41 6.31 -2.48
CA LEU A 85 8.63 6.85 -3.82
C LEU A 85 7.98 8.21 -4.00
N LYS A 86 6.69 8.31 -3.68
CA LYS A 86 5.89 9.52 -3.89
C LYS A 86 4.57 9.45 -3.13
N ASP A 87 4.05 10.62 -2.83
CA ASP A 87 2.66 10.82 -2.39
C ASP A 87 1.84 11.37 -3.55
N VAL A 88 0.59 10.93 -3.66
CA VAL A 88 -0.36 11.39 -4.67
C VAL A 88 -1.63 11.81 -3.95
N ALA A 89 -1.91 13.11 -3.94
CA ALA A 89 -3.16 13.63 -3.41
C ALA A 89 -4.35 13.12 -4.24
N THR A 90 -5.44 12.77 -3.56
CA THR A 90 -6.70 12.33 -4.18
C THR A 90 -7.80 13.36 -3.93
N GLU A 91 -8.80 13.42 -4.81
CA GLU A 91 -10.04 14.21 -4.63
C GLU A 91 -11.12 13.44 -3.87
N VAL A 92 -10.83 12.21 -3.47
CA VAL A 92 -11.61 11.39 -2.55
C VAL A 92 -10.85 11.22 -1.25
N THR A 93 -11.60 11.03 -0.16
CA THR A 93 -11.05 10.51 1.08
C THR A 93 -10.62 9.07 0.89
N ALA A 94 -9.32 8.87 0.67
CA ALA A 94 -8.72 7.59 0.34
C ALA A 94 -8.75 6.66 1.56
N HIS A 95 -9.91 6.04 1.80
CA HIS A 95 -10.15 5.12 2.91
C HIS A 95 -9.83 3.69 2.50
N GLY A 96 -10.23 3.29 1.29
CA GLY A 96 -9.88 2.00 0.71
C GLY A 96 -8.92 2.13 -0.45
N ILE A 97 -8.22 1.04 -0.75
CA ILE A 97 -7.36 0.92 -1.93
C ILE A 97 -7.44 -0.48 -2.52
N CYS A 98 -7.39 -0.55 -3.85
CA CYS A 98 -7.12 -1.79 -4.58
C CYS A 98 -6.29 -1.47 -5.81
N MET A 99 -5.39 -2.38 -6.19
CA MET A 99 -4.56 -2.25 -7.37
C MET A 99 -4.94 -3.26 -8.44
N TYR A 100 -4.70 -2.91 -9.70
CA TYR A 100 -4.98 -3.76 -10.84
C TYR A 100 -3.87 -3.65 -11.87
N ARG A 101 -3.31 -4.78 -12.28
CA ARG A 101 -2.50 -4.84 -13.50
C ARG A 101 -3.35 -5.39 -14.63
N SER A 102 -3.52 -4.58 -15.67
CA SER A 102 -4.25 -4.99 -16.86
C SER A 102 -3.49 -6.11 -17.58
N PRO A 103 -4.09 -7.30 -17.79
CA PRO A 103 -3.43 -8.39 -18.50
C PRO A 103 -3.33 -8.13 -20.01
N SER A 104 -4.14 -7.22 -20.57
CA SER A 104 -4.14 -6.90 -22.00
C SER A 104 -3.15 -5.79 -22.37
N THR A 105 -2.91 -4.83 -21.47
CA THR A 105 -2.04 -3.67 -21.74
C THR A 105 -0.79 -3.66 -20.88
N GLY A 106 -0.72 -4.48 -19.84
CA GLY A 106 0.37 -4.46 -18.86
C GLY A 106 0.36 -3.22 -17.97
N LYS A 107 -0.59 -2.29 -18.11
CA LYS A 107 -0.64 -1.06 -17.30
C LYS A 107 -1.07 -1.34 -15.87
N LEU A 108 -0.48 -0.60 -14.93
CA LEU A 108 -0.78 -0.69 -13.51
C LEU A 108 -1.72 0.43 -13.10
N TYR A 109 -2.73 0.10 -12.29
CA TYR A 109 -3.72 1.03 -11.79
C TYR A 109 -3.90 0.92 -10.29
N ALA A 110 -4.28 2.03 -9.66
CA ALA A 110 -4.78 2.10 -8.29
C ALA A 110 -6.17 2.72 -8.24
N TYR A 111 -6.96 2.24 -7.28
CA TYR A 111 -8.37 2.57 -7.12
C TYR A 111 -8.65 2.99 -5.67
N PRO A 112 -8.33 4.23 -5.28
CA PRO A 112 -8.68 4.74 -3.97
C PRO A 112 -10.19 5.04 -3.92
N ASN A 113 -10.84 4.67 -2.82
CA ASN A 113 -12.28 4.90 -2.63
C ASN A 113 -12.59 5.52 -1.26
N SER A 114 -13.70 6.27 -1.22
CA SER A 114 -14.22 6.87 0.00
C SER A 114 -15.31 6.01 0.67
N PRO A 115 -15.61 6.25 1.96
CA PRO A 115 -16.76 5.64 2.64
C PRO A 115 -18.11 6.02 2.03
N SER A 116 -18.17 7.15 1.30
CA SER A 116 -19.38 7.58 0.58
C SER A 116 -19.61 6.84 -0.74
N GLY A 117 -18.68 5.97 -1.16
CA GLY A 117 -18.76 5.23 -2.41
C GLY A 117 -18.22 5.97 -3.63
N ARG A 118 -17.55 7.12 -3.44
CA ARG A 118 -16.78 7.76 -4.54
C ARG A 118 -15.50 6.96 -4.79
N LEU A 119 -15.05 6.97 -6.04
CA LEU A 119 -13.92 6.20 -6.52
C LEU A 119 -13.12 7.06 -7.50
N GLU A 120 -11.80 6.91 -7.46
CA GLU A 120 -10.90 7.34 -8.53
C GLU A 120 -10.19 6.15 -9.17
N GLN A 121 -9.65 6.38 -10.37
CA GLN A 121 -8.75 5.45 -11.02
C GLN A 121 -7.50 6.19 -11.46
N TRP A 122 -6.35 5.69 -11.04
CA TRP A 122 -5.03 6.23 -11.37
C TRP A 122 -4.24 5.22 -12.16
N GLU A 123 -3.64 5.63 -13.28
CA GLU A 123 -2.57 4.87 -13.93
C GLU A 123 -1.24 5.22 -13.26
N LEU A 124 -0.48 4.21 -12.80
CA LEU A 124 0.73 4.38 -11.98
C LEU A 124 2.03 4.37 -12.78
#